data_AF-A0A924TX36-F1
#
_entry.id   AF-A0A924TX36-F1
#
_cell.length_a   1.000
_cell.length_b   1.000
_cell.length_c   1.000
_cell.angle_alpha   90.00
_cell.angle_beta   90.00
_cell.angle_gamma   90.00
#
_symmetry.space_group_name_H-M   'P 1'
#
loop_
_entity.id
_entity.type
_entity.pdbx_description
1 polymer ?
#
loop_
_entity_poly.entity_id
_entity_poly.type
_entity_poly.pdbx_seq_one_letter_code
_entity_poly.pdbx_strand_id
1 'polypeptide(L)' 'MDLTPREKDKLLIFTAALLAERRQARGLKLNYPEAVALITAAIMEGARDGKSVAALMSDGKT' A
#
# COMPACT_ATOMS: atom_id res chain seq x y z
N MET A 1 -15.48 13.07 9.55
CA MET A 1 -15.22 12.45 8.25
C MET A 1 -16.31 11.42 8.02
N ASP A 2 -17.17 11.62 7.03
CA ASP A 2 -18.24 10.67 6.70
C ASP A 2 -17.70 9.59 5.76
N LEU A 3 -16.85 8.73 6.32
CA LEU A 3 -16.18 7.67 5.56
C LEU A 3 -17.13 6.51 5.29
N THR A 4 -17.23 6.14 4.03
CA THR A 4 -17.83 4.87 3.60
C THR A 4 -17.03 3.68 4.18
N PRO A 5 -17.64 2.50 4.32
CA PRO A 5 -16.93 1.30 4.76
C PRO A 5 -15.66 1.03 3.94
N ARG A 6 -15.72 1.22 2.62
CA ARG A 6 -14.58 1.04 1.71
C ARG A 6 -13.43 2.00 1.98
N GLU A 7 -13.72 3.24 2.33
CA GLU A 7 -12.67 4.21 2.66
C GLU A 7 -11.98 3.87 3.98
N LYS A 8 -12.73 3.36 4.96
CA LYS A 8 -12.16 2.84 6.20
C LYS A 8 -11.24 1.65 5.94
N ASP A 9 -11.64 0.72 5.06
CA ASP A 9 -10.80 -0.43 4.69
C ASP A 9 -9.49 0.00 4.03
N LYS A 10 -9.52 1.02 3.17
CA LYS A 10 -8.29 1.56 2.56
C LYS A 10 -7.35 2.17 3.60
N LEU A 11 -7.89 2.83 4.63
CA LEU A 11 -7.09 3.33 5.75
C LEU A 11 -6.46 2.19 6.57
N LEU A 12 -7.16 1.06 6.72
CA LEU A 12 -6.59 -0.14 7.36
C LEU A 12 -5.42 -0.70 6.54
N ILE A 13 -5.53 -0.75 5.21
CA ILE A 13 -4.43 -1.16 4.34
C ILE A 13 -3.23 -0.22 4.49
N PHE A 14 -3.47 1.09 4.51
CA PHE A 14 -2.41 2.09 4.68
C PHE A 14 -1.68 1.94 6.03
N THR A 15 -2.41 1.71 7.12
CA THR A 15 -1.79 1.48 8.44
C THR A 15 -0.98 0.18 8.48
N ALA A 16 -1.43 -0.89 7.83
CA ALA A 16 -0.66 -2.12 7.67
C ALA A 16 0.62 -1.91 6.85
N ALA A 17 0.56 -1.10 5.79
CA ALA A 17 1.71 -0.77 4.95
C ALA A 17 2.77 0.03 5.74
N LEU A 18 2.36 1.03 6.52
CA LEU A 18 3.28 1.78 7.39
C LEU A 18 3.97 0.89 8.43
N LEU A 19 3.25 -0.10 8.98
CA LEU A 19 3.83 -1.08 9.89
C LEU A 19 4.87 -1.96 9.17
N ALA A 20 4.55 -2.42 7.96
CA ALA A 20 5.45 -3.19 7.11
C ALA A 20 6.72 -2.40 6.78
N GLU A 21 6.60 -1.15 6.33
CA GLU A 21 7.73 -0.27 6.01
C GLU A 21 8.66 -0.10 7.21
N ARG A 22 8.10 0.14 8.42
CA ARG A 22 8.90 0.23 9.65
C ARG A 22 9.61 -1.08 10.00
N ARG A 23 9.00 -2.24 9.71
CA ARG A 23 9.63 -3.56 9.91
C ARG A 23 10.77 -3.76 8.91
N GLN A 24 10.54 -3.45 7.65
CA GLN A 24 11.54 -3.50 6.58
C GLN A 24 12.74 -2.60 6.86
N ALA A 25 12.50 -1.36 7.33
CA ALA A 25 13.54 -0.40 7.69
C ALA A 25 14.45 -0.89 8.84
N ARG A 26 13.97 -1.82 9.68
CA ARG A 26 14.78 -2.51 10.70
C ARG A 26 15.53 -3.74 10.17
N GLY A 27 15.47 -4.00 8.86
CA GLY A 27 16.11 -5.14 8.21
C GLY A 27 15.32 -6.45 8.30
N LEU A 28 14.05 -6.42 8.71
CA LEU A 28 13.21 -7.62 8.73
C LEU A 28 12.71 -7.95 7.33
N LYS A 29 12.73 -9.24 6.99
CA LYS A 29 12.03 -9.74 5.78
C LYS A 29 10.53 -9.66 6.02
N LEU A 30 9.83 -9.07 5.05
CA LEU A 30 8.38 -8.95 5.12
C LEU A 30 7.71 -10.32 4.98
N ASN A 31 6.65 -10.53 5.74
CA ASN A 31 5.74 -11.66 5.55
C ASN A 31 4.72 -11.35 4.45
N TYR A 32 3.87 -12.34 4.14
CA TYR A 32 2.86 -12.23 3.08
C TYR A 32 1.92 -11.01 3.23
N PRO A 33 1.19 -10.82 4.35
CA PRO A 33 0.27 -9.68 4.47
C PRO A 33 0.99 -8.32 4.49
N GLU A 34 2.22 -8.26 5.01
CA GLU A 34 3.03 -7.04 4.98
C GLU A 34 3.42 -6.65 3.55
N ALA A 35 3.88 -7.62 2.74
CA ALA A 35 4.24 -7.38 1.36
C ALA A 35 3.01 -6.94 0.54
N VAL A 36 1.87 -7.61 0.72
CA VAL A 36 0.61 -7.24 0.05
C VAL A 36 0.16 -5.83 0.45
N ALA A 37 0.21 -5.48 1.74
CA ALA A 37 -0.18 -4.15 2.21
C ALA A 37 0.72 -3.06 1.61
N LEU A 38 2.04 -3.30 1.59
CA LEU A 38 3.02 -2.33 1.08
C LEU A 38 2.85 -2.09 -0.42
N ILE A 39 2.70 -3.14 -1.23
CA ILE A 39 2.43 -3.03 -2.67
C ILE A 39 1.09 -2.31 -2.92
N THR A 40 0.05 -2.67 -2.16
CA THR A 40 -1.28 -2.06 -2.32
C THR A 40 -1.25 -0.56 -2.00
N ALA A 41 -0.56 -0.17 -0.93
CA ALA A 41 -0.41 1.24 -0.57
C ALA A 41 0.35 2.01 -1.66
N ALA A 42 1.43 1.48 -2.21
CA ALA A 42 2.17 2.11 -3.30
C ALA A 42 1.29 2.33 -4.55
N ILE A 43 0.44 1.38 -4.90
CA ILE A 43 -0.50 1.52 -6.02
C ILE A 43 -1.57 2.58 -5.72
N MET A 44 -2.11 2.59 -4.49
CA MET A 44 -3.12 3.59 -4.08
C MET A 44 -2.56 5.02 -4.12
N GLU A 45 -1.34 5.23 -3.62
CA GLU A 45 -0.67 6.53 -3.68
C GLU A 45 -0.32 6.92 -5.11
N GLY A 46 0.19 5.99 -5.93
CA GLY A 46 0.44 6.28 -7.33
C GLY A 46 -0.83 6.63 -8.12
N ALA A 47 -1.97 6.01 -7.80
CA ALA A 47 -3.26 6.42 -8.34
C ALA A 47 -3.67 7.81 -7.86
N ARG A 48 -3.37 8.16 -6.60
CA ARG A 48 -3.61 9.50 -6.04
C ARG A 48 -2.76 10.58 -6.70
N ASP A 49 -1.55 10.23 -7.12
CA ASP A 49 -0.61 11.06 -7.90
C ASP A 49 -1.01 11.22 -9.37
N GLY A 50 -2.07 10.52 -9.81
CA GLY A 50 -2.58 10.61 -11.18
C GLY A 50 -1.86 9.73 -12.19
N LYS A 51 -1.09 8.71 -11.75
CA LYS A 51 -0.50 7.73 -12.66
C LYS A 51 -1.55 6.90 -13.37
N SER A 52 -1.24 6.48 -14.60
CA SER A 52 -2.11 5.58 -15.36
C SER A 52 -2.08 4.16 -14.78
N VAL A 53 -3.15 3.39 -15.03
CA VAL A 53 -3.22 1.97 -14.62
C VAL A 53 -2.05 1.17 -15.18
N ALA A 54 -1.67 1.40 -16.44
CA ALA A 54 -0.54 0.69 -17.06
C ALA A 54 0.80 0.98 -16.35
N ALA A 55 1.03 2.23 -15.93
CA ALA A 55 2.20 2.58 -15.14
C ALA A 55 2.20 1.87 -13.79
N LEU A 56 1.07 1.90 -13.06
CA LEU A 56 0.95 1.26 -11.75
C LEU A 56 1.10 -0.27 -11.81
N MET A 57 0.65 -0.92 -12.89
CA MET A 57 0.87 -2.35 -13.12
C MET A 57 2.35 -2.69 -13.36
N SER A 58 3.11 -1.76 -13.92
CA SER A 58 4.56 -1.91 -14.06
C SER A 58 5.25 -1.67 -12.72
N ASP A 59 4.93 -0.56 -12.05
CA ASP A 59 5.50 -0.19 -10.74
C ASP A 59 5.26 -1.29 -9.70
N GLY A 60 4.08 -1.92 -9.67
CA GLY A 60 3.75 -2.97 -8.69
C GLY A 60 4.54 -4.28 -8.83
N LYS A 61 5.39 -4.42 -9.85
CA LYS A 61 6.26 -5.60 -10.05
C LYS A 61 7.67 -5.42 -9.48
N THR A 62 8.06 -4.18 -9.16
CA THR A 62 9.41 -3.79 -8.74
C THR A 62 9.41 -3.23 -7.34
#